data_AF-A0AA97NRQ0-F1
#
_entry.id   AF-A0AA97NRQ0-F1
#
_cell.length_a   1.000
_cell.length_b   1.000
_cell.length_c   1.000
_cell.angle_alpha   90.00
_cell.angle_beta   90.00
_cell.angle_gamma   90.00
#
_symmetry.space_group_name_H-M   'P 1'
#
loop_
_entity.id
_entity.type
_entity.pdbx_description
1 polymer ?
#
loop_
_entity_poly.entity_id
_entity_poly.type
_entity_poly.pdbx_seq_one_letter_code
_entity_poly.pdbx_strand_id
1 'polypeptide(L)'
;MRVRSNKSYYGCQRRPWWGCLEYNECLRLVLSSVVEEVVIKGQHYFQYPTQRTRSSVTDTTMGYYTDHLKPQAASTRLIRALTNFLSLQIIALNLAFPILAAPAPKKATSDTTQTTTPFIEPATSVPMQRFFGARTSFALGLALPTAQNSTSFLGQMSFPLANGVGWGAMGFTGSMEGNFILAVWPDGAGGVTASFRQATNEDDPPEVTGKFKVRPIAKGVVVNDTALTYTFLCEDCLDAALGLGVEQTAADAVMGWALSHKAVQNPADPGAFLGFHERGFGPFTARLAQAKAPDDVFNAVAASAGAPVQSSRKARAPTPGAFQNGSGDESDGKSGNEKDKNKGKDDNDSDSD
;
A
#
# COMPACT_ATOMS: atom_id res chain seq x y z
N MET A 1 -42.64 -24.82 -33.55
CA MET A 1 -44.03 -24.39 -33.35
C MET A 1 -44.24 -24.15 -31.85
N ARG A 2 -44.79 -22.99 -31.49
CA ARG A 2 -45.11 -22.44 -30.15
C ARG A 2 -43.99 -21.79 -29.30
N VAL A 3 -44.15 -20.47 -29.30
CA VAL A 3 -43.66 -19.36 -28.46
C VAL A 3 -44.32 -19.34 -27.07
N ARG A 4 -43.61 -18.82 -26.06
CA ARG A 4 -44.02 -17.85 -24.99
C ARG A 4 -42.83 -17.72 -24.02
N SER A 5 -42.09 -16.60 -23.92
CA SER A 5 -42.36 -15.19 -23.57
C SER A 5 -42.56 -14.90 -22.07
N ASN A 6 -41.92 -13.81 -21.64
CA ASN A 6 -42.11 -12.97 -20.43
C ASN A 6 -41.16 -13.28 -19.25
N LYS A 7 -40.56 -12.32 -18.55
CA LYS A 7 -40.64 -10.83 -18.60
C LYS A 7 -39.46 -10.29 -17.77
N SER A 8 -38.83 -9.21 -18.24
CA SER A 8 -38.00 -8.32 -17.42
C SER A 8 -38.84 -7.62 -16.34
N TYR A 9 -38.24 -7.41 -15.16
CA TYR A 9 -38.65 -6.37 -14.24
C TYR A 9 -37.49 -5.38 -14.06
N TYR A 10 -37.69 -4.17 -14.59
CA TYR A 10 -36.98 -2.98 -14.16
C TYR A 10 -37.70 -2.46 -12.91
N GLY A 11 -36.97 -2.28 -11.80
CA GLY A 11 -37.45 -1.64 -10.59
C GLY A 11 -36.50 -0.52 -10.18
N CYS A 12 -36.87 0.72 -10.53
CA CYS A 12 -36.26 1.96 -10.04
C CYS A 12 -37.18 2.51 -8.94
N GLN A 13 -36.64 2.73 -7.72
CA GLN A 13 -37.15 3.54 -6.59
C GLN A 13 -36.50 3.01 -5.29
N ARG A 14 -35.96 3.75 -4.31
CA ARG A 14 -36.07 5.14 -3.83
C ARG A 14 -34.80 5.51 -3.04
N ARG A 15 -34.43 6.80 -3.06
CA ARG A 15 -33.52 7.43 -2.07
C ARG A 15 -34.27 7.79 -0.78
N PRO A 16 -33.57 7.84 0.36
CA PRO A 16 -33.48 9.05 1.21
C PRO A 16 -32.02 9.31 1.65
N TRP A 17 -31.37 10.46 1.39
CA TRP A 17 -31.35 11.75 2.11
C TRP A 17 -30.93 11.72 3.61
N TRP A 18 -29.68 12.19 3.82
CA TRP A 18 -28.96 12.79 4.97
C TRP A 18 -28.44 11.97 6.16
N GLY A 19 -27.12 12.12 6.38
CA GLY A 19 -26.39 11.78 7.60
C GLY A 19 -24.92 12.22 7.54
N CYS A 20 -24.67 13.48 7.91
CA CYS A 20 -23.40 14.06 8.38
C CYS A 20 -22.14 13.97 7.48
N LEU A 21 -21.92 15.01 6.67
CA LEU A 21 -20.59 15.48 6.26
C LEU A 21 -19.91 16.10 7.49
N GLU A 22 -18.83 15.48 7.98
CA GLU A 22 -18.03 16.00 9.08
C GLU A 22 -17.13 17.17 8.64
N TYR A 23 -16.92 18.05 9.62
CA TYR A 23 -16.44 19.43 9.59
C TYR A 23 -14.99 19.66 9.10
N ASN A 24 -14.31 18.68 8.48
CA ASN A 24 -12.89 18.76 8.11
C ASN A 24 -12.59 18.98 6.61
N GLU A 25 -13.60 18.97 5.74
CA GLU A 25 -13.42 19.18 4.29
C GLU A 25 -13.55 20.67 3.88
N CYS A 26 -14.13 21.55 4.72
CA CYS A 26 -14.18 23.00 4.43
C CYS A 26 -12.85 23.72 4.70
N LEU A 27 -11.97 23.18 5.56
CA LEU A 27 -10.69 23.84 5.87
C LEU A 27 -9.59 23.56 4.82
N ARG A 28 -9.74 22.52 4.00
CA ARG A 28 -8.76 22.16 2.96
C ARG A 28 -8.93 22.92 1.65
N LEU A 29 -10.12 23.43 1.34
CA LEU A 29 -10.35 24.25 0.13
C LEU A 29 -9.91 25.71 0.27
N VAL A 30 -9.76 26.22 1.50
CA VAL A 30 -9.25 27.57 1.77
C VAL A 30 -7.72 27.62 1.77
N LEU A 31 -7.04 26.49 2.01
CA LEU A 31 -5.57 26.44 2.05
C LEU A 31 -4.92 26.10 0.70
N SER A 32 -5.62 25.49 -0.26
CA SER A 32 -5.06 25.28 -1.60
C SER A 32 -5.13 26.51 -2.51
N SER A 33 -6.08 27.42 -2.26
CA SER A 33 -6.26 28.65 -3.06
C SER A 33 -5.23 29.75 -2.74
N VAL A 34 -4.63 29.75 -1.54
CA VAL A 34 -3.61 30.75 -1.16
C VAL A 34 -2.21 30.38 -1.66
N VAL A 35 -1.96 29.10 -1.99
CA VAL A 35 -0.64 28.64 -2.46
C VAL A 35 -0.46 28.81 -3.98
N GLU A 36 -1.54 28.79 -4.77
CA GLU A 36 -1.48 29.05 -6.22
C GLU A 36 -1.33 30.54 -6.58
N GLU A 37 -1.78 31.47 -5.72
CA GLU A 37 -1.72 32.91 -6.02
C GLU A 37 -0.31 33.52 -5.89
N VAL A 38 0.60 32.84 -5.17
CA VAL A 38 1.98 33.32 -4.93
C VAL A 38 2.96 32.85 -6.02
N VAL A 39 2.61 31.83 -6.82
CA VAL A 39 3.51 31.28 -7.85
C VAL A 39 3.31 31.91 -9.24
N ILE A 40 2.21 32.65 -9.48
CA ILE A 40 1.87 33.16 -10.83
C ILE A 40 2.32 34.62 -11.08
N LYS A 41 2.78 35.38 -10.09
CA LYS A 41 3.21 36.79 -10.27
C LYS A 41 4.73 37.01 -10.40
N GLY A 42 5.44 36.15 -11.14
CA GLY A 42 6.90 36.20 -11.22
C GLY A 42 7.56 35.87 -12.56
N GLN A 43 6.82 35.89 -13.68
CA GLN A 43 7.42 35.63 -15.01
C GLN A 43 7.29 36.87 -15.90
N HIS A 44 8.40 37.62 -15.98
CA HIS A 44 8.58 38.71 -16.93
C HIS A 44 8.67 38.16 -18.37
N TYR A 45 7.88 38.75 -19.25
CA TYR A 45 7.92 38.58 -20.71
C TYR A 45 9.33 38.87 -21.27
N PHE A 46 9.91 37.90 -21.98
CA PHE A 46 10.94 38.15 -22.99
C PHE A 46 10.39 37.70 -24.35
N GLN A 47 9.99 38.68 -25.17
CA GLN A 47 9.66 38.48 -26.58
C GLN A 47 10.97 38.35 -27.36
N TYR A 48 11.14 37.25 -28.09
CA TYR A 48 12.14 37.13 -29.16
C TYR A 48 11.51 37.56 -30.50
N PRO A 49 12.13 38.46 -31.26
CA PRO A 49 11.73 38.70 -32.64
C PRO A 49 12.33 37.64 -33.57
N THR A 50 11.48 37.17 -34.49
CA THR A 50 11.84 36.42 -35.68
C THR A 50 12.72 37.26 -36.61
N GLN A 51 13.83 36.72 -37.12
CA GLN A 51 14.44 37.24 -38.33
C GLN A 51 14.92 36.17 -39.31
N ARG A 52 14.69 36.55 -40.57
CA ARG A 52 14.96 35.89 -41.84
C ARG A 52 16.44 36.01 -42.22
N THR A 53 16.82 35.11 -43.12
CA THR A 53 18.07 34.97 -43.87
C THR A 53 18.67 36.24 -44.51
N ARG A 54 20.00 36.42 -44.45
CA ARG A 54 20.94 36.48 -45.61
C ARG A 54 22.40 36.78 -45.22
N SER A 55 23.27 36.43 -46.15
CA SER A 55 24.73 36.31 -46.13
C SER A 55 25.57 37.60 -45.99
N SER A 56 26.80 37.37 -45.49
CA SER A 56 28.12 37.83 -45.98
C SER A 56 28.62 39.27 -45.76
N VAL A 57 29.91 39.32 -45.36
CA VAL A 57 30.97 40.32 -45.64
C VAL A 57 31.36 41.31 -44.52
N THR A 58 32.57 41.05 -43.98
CA THR A 58 33.69 41.88 -43.49
C THR A 58 33.52 43.10 -42.55
N ASP A 59 34.27 43.00 -41.44
CA ASP A 59 35.36 43.90 -40.98
C ASP A 59 35.07 45.17 -40.13
N THR A 60 35.96 45.28 -39.13
CA THR A 60 36.49 46.42 -38.36
C THR A 60 35.74 47.15 -37.23
N THR A 61 36.54 47.36 -36.17
CA THR A 61 36.61 48.49 -35.20
C THR A 61 35.83 48.46 -33.87
N MET A 62 36.56 48.06 -32.83
CA MET A 62 36.96 48.83 -31.63
C MET A 62 36.02 49.91 -31.07
N GLY A 63 35.65 49.78 -29.80
CA GLY A 63 35.07 50.83 -28.97
C GLY A 63 34.92 50.41 -27.51
N TYR A 64 35.85 50.83 -26.65
CA TYR A 64 35.77 50.71 -25.19
C TYR A 64 34.69 51.66 -24.64
N TYR A 65 33.79 51.15 -23.80
CA TYR A 65 33.05 51.98 -22.84
C TYR A 65 33.05 51.25 -21.49
N THR A 66 33.72 51.87 -20.52
CA THR A 66 33.64 51.52 -19.11
C THR A 66 32.66 52.50 -18.50
N ASP A 67 31.58 52.01 -17.88
CA ASP A 67 30.68 52.87 -17.12
C ASP A 67 30.41 52.32 -15.73
N HIS A 68 30.50 53.26 -14.80
CA HIS A 68 30.45 53.10 -13.36
C HIS A 68 29.05 52.74 -12.86
N LEU A 69 28.95 51.68 -12.04
CA LEU A 69 27.82 51.51 -11.13
C LEU A 69 28.32 51.35 -9.69
N LYS A 70 28.07 52.40 -8.90
CA LYS A 70 28.20 52.41 -7.43
C LYS A 70 27.08 51.54 -6.82
N PRO A 71 27.38 50.67 -5.84
CA PRO A 71 26.34 49.98 -5.08
C PRO A 71 25.78 50.90 -3.99
N GLN A 72 24.46 51.11 -3.99
CA GLN A 72 23.75 51.75 -2.88
C GLN A 72 23.59 50.76 -1.71
N ALA A 73 24.34 51.01 -0.64
CA ALA A 73 24.24 50.31 0.64
C ALA A 73 23.10 50.89 1.49
N ALA A 74 21.86 50.45 1.25
CA ALA A 74 20.72 50.83 2.10
C ALA A 74 19.56 49.83 2.04
N SER A 75 19.80 48.52 2.15
CA SER A 75 18.69 47.56 2.31
C SER A 75 19.09 46.21 2.92
N THR A 76 19.86 46.22 4.01
CA THR A 76 20.27 44.97 4.70
C THR A 76 19.83 44.89 6.16
N ARG A 77 19.22 45.95 6.72
CA ARG A 77 18.79 45.96 8.14
C ARG A 77 17.33 45.56 8.36
N LEU A 78 16.42 45.77 7.40
CA LEU A 78 15.01 45.36 7.57
C LEU A 78 14.77 43.86 7.32
N ILE A 79 15.53 43.22 6.43
CA ILE A 79 15.32 41.80 6.06
C ILE A 79 15.71 40.85 7.21
N ARG A 80 16.69 41.22 8.05
CA ARG A 80 17.11 40.41 9.22
C ARG A 80 16.15 40.43 10.41
N ALA A 81 15.25 41.42 10.49
CA ALA A 81 14.30 41.51 11.60
C ALA A 81 13.02 40.68 11.37
N LEU A 82 12.62 40.48 10.10
CA LEU A 82 11.42 39.72 9.74
C LEU A 82 11.65 38.20 9.72
N THR A 83 12.86 37.73 9.45
CA THR A 83 13.19 36.29 9.51
C THR A 83 13.18 35.73 10.94
N ASN A 84 13.58 36.52 11.95
CA ASN A 84 13.64 36.03 13.33
C ASN A 84 12.27 35.93 14.03
N PHE A 85 11.24 36.67 13.58
CA PHE A 85 9.90 36.59 14.16
C PHE A 85 9.06 35.43 13.60
N LEU A 86 9.31 35.00 12.35
CA LEU A 86 8.63 33.84 11.76
C LEU A 86 9.17 32.50 12.29
N SER A 87 10.45 32.46 12.69
CA SER A 87 11.08 31.25 13.24
C SER A 87 10.62 30.90 14.66
N LEU A 88 10.18 31.88 15.47
CA LEU A 88 9.73 31.61 16.85
C LEU A 88 8.28 31.11 16.95
N GLN A 89 7.42 31.37 15.96
CA GLN A 89 6.03 30.89 16.00
C GLN A 89 5.85 29.45 15.48
N ILE A 90 6.79 28.92 14.70
CA ILE A 90 6.74 27.52 14.21
C ILE A 90 7.26 26.52 15.27
N ILE A 91 8.11 26.98 16.19
CA ILE A 91 8.68 26.12 17.25
C ILE A 91 7.66 25.88 18.39
N ALA A 92 6.73 26.81 18.63
CA ALA A 92 5.76 26.69 19.73
C ALA A 92 4.52 25.82 19.42
N LEU A 93 4.23 25.52 18.15
CA LEU A 93 3.02 24.77 17.77
C LEU A 93 3.21 23.25 17.68
N ASN A 94 4.44 22.75 17.84
CA ASN A 94 4.76 21.31 17.74
C ASN A 94 4.89 20.60 19.10
N LEU A 95 4.71 21.29 20.23
CA LEU A 95 4.97 20.72 21.57
C LEU A 95 3.73 20.26 22.35
N ALA A 96 2.53 20.27 21.76
CA ALA A 96 1.30 19.95 22.49
C ALA A 96 0.25 19.14 21.72
N PHE A 97 0.66 18.28 20.79
CA PHE A 97 -0.19 17.16 20.39
C PHE A 97 0.23 15.93 21.19
N PRO A 98 -0.44 15.62 22.32
CA PRO A 98 -0.27 14.31 22.93
C PRO A 98 -0.63 13.27 21.87
N ILE A 99 0.33 12.41 21.54
CA ILE A 99 0.11 11.23 20.71
C ILE A 99 -0.85 10.35 21.52
N LEU A 100 -2.16 10.55 21.34
CA LEU A 100 -3.13 9.56 21.79
C LEU A 100 -2.82 8.30 20.99
N ALA A 101 -2.27 7.30 21.67
CA ALA A 101 -2.17 5.95 21.15
C ALA A 101 -3.59 5.47 20.86
N ALA A 102 -4.04 5.64 19.62
CA ALA A 102 -5.31 5.08 19.18
C ALA A 102 -5.29 3.57 19.45
N PRO A 103 -6.36 3.00 20.03
CA PRO A 103 -6.43 1.58 20.28
C PRO A 103 -6.25 0.82 18.96
N ALA A 104 -5.57 -0.33 19.03
CA ALA A 104 -5.40 -1.22 17.89
C ALA A 104 -6.76 -1.50 17.22
N PRO A 105 -6.85 -1.46 15.87
CA PRO A 105 -8.07 -1.80 15.19
C PRO A 105 -8.37 -3.28 15.45
N LYS A 106 -9.52 -3.54 16.07
CA LYS A 106 -10.03 -4.91 16.28
C LYS A 106 -10.83 -5.42 15.07
N LYS A 107 -10.92 -4.63 14.01
CA LYS A 107 -11.68 -4.90 12.78
C LYS A 107 -10.85 -4.48 11.57
N ALA A 108 -11.14 -5.09 10.43
CA ALA A 108 -10.52 -4.70 9.17
C ALA A 108 -10.67 -3.20 8.92
N THR A 109 -9.58 -2.60 8.43
CA THR A 109 -9.48 -1.17 8.09
C THR A 109 -9.65 -0.90 6.59
N SER A 110 -9.91 -1.96 5.83
CA SER A 110 -10.26 -1.93 4.42
C SER A 110 -11.30 -3.00 4.07
N ASP A 111 -11.89 -2.87 2.89
CA ASP A 111 -12.80 -3.87 2.31
C ASP A 111 -12.59 -4.01 0.78
N THR A 112 -13.34 -4.93 0.15
CA THR A 112 -13.22 -5.23 -1.28
C THR A 112 -13.72 -4.12 -2.21
N THR A 113 -14.38 -3.07 -1.70
CA THR A 113 -14.76 -1.89 -2.49
C THR A 113 -13.56 -1.00 -2.78
N GLN A 114 -12.50 -1.07 -1.96
CA GLN A 114 -11.25 -0.40 -2.23
C GLN A 114 -10.49 -1.18 -3.30
N THR A 115 -10.17 -0.49 -4.39
CA THR A 115 -9.48 -1.08 -5.53
C THR A 115 -8.09 -0.49 -5.71
N THR A 116 -7.18 -1.27 -6.30
CA THR A 116 -5.91 -0.71 -6.78
C THR A 116 -6.15 0.36 -7.84
N THR A 117 -5.24 1.30 -8.03
CA THR A 117 -5.31 2.35 -9.06
C THR A 117 -3.99 2.47 -9.82
N PRO A 118 -3.97 3.00 -11.06
CA PRO A 118 -2.72 3.19 -11.80
C PRO A 118 -1.69 3.99 -11.01
N PHE A 119 -0.44 3.52 -11.02
CA PHE A 119 0.69 4.13 -10.33
C PHE A 119 1.97 3.89 -11.13
N ILE A 120 2.85 4.89 -11.21
CA ILE A 120 4.19 4.71 -11.77
C ILE A 120 5.16 4.61 -10.59
N GLU A 121 5.88 3.48 -10.51
CA GLU A 121 6.89 3.27 -9.48
C GLU A 121 8.05 4.25 -9.69
N PRO A 122 8.34 5.17 -8.75
CA PRO A 122 9.26 6.27 -9.01
C PRO A 122 10.72 5.83 -9.21
N ALA A 123 11.16 4.72 -8.62
CA ALA A 123 12.56 4.29 -8.72
C ALA A 123 12.88 3.63 -10.07
N THR A 124 11.97 2.81 -10.59
CA THR A 124 12.16 1.95 -11.76
C THR A 124 11.32 2.38 -12.95
N SER A 125 10.36 3.29 -12.75
CA SER A 125 9.39 3.76 -13.75
C SER A 125 8.47 2.66 -14.31
N VAL A 126 8.38 1.50 -13.64
CA VAL A 126 7.45 0.44 -14.06
C VAL A 126 6.01 0.87 -13.74
N PRO A 127 5.07 0.77 -14.70
CA PRO A 127 3.66 0.99 -14.43
C PRO A 127 3.09 -0.16 -13.60
N MET A 128 2.35 0.19 -12.55
CA MET A 128 1.75 -0.71 -11.58
C MET A 128 0.27 -0.39 -11.36
N GLN A 129 -0.46 -1.33 -10.77
CA GLN A 129 -1.69 -1.06 -10.03
C GLN A 129 -1.37 -1.04 -8.54
N ARG A 130 -1.78 0.02 -7.84
CA ARG A 130 -1.44 0.25 -6.43
C ARG A 130 -2.66 0.39 -5.55
N PHE A 131 -2.71 -0.41 -4.49
CA PHE A 131 -3.58 -0.20 -3.35
C PHE A 131 -2.93 0.82 -2.40
N PHE A 132 -3.74 1.73 -1.84
CA PHE A 132 -3.28 2.71 -0.86
C PHE A 132 -4.27 2.82 0.30
N GLY A 133 -3.85 2.39 1.48
CA GLY A 133 -4.59 2.51 2.73
C GLY A 133 -4.50 3.93 3.27
N ALA A 134 -5.41 4.83 2.90
CA ALA A 134 -5.35 6.25 3.26
C ALA A 134 -5.23 6.51 4.79
N ARG A 135 -5.76 5.63 5.63
CA ARG A 135 -5.68 5.73 7.11
C ARG A 135 -4.34 5.28 7.68
N THR A 136 -3.63 4.38 6.99
CA THR A 136 -2.41 3.74 7.49
C THR A 136 -1.16 4.13 6.70
N SER A 137 -1.32 4.76 5.55
CA SER A 137 -0.25 5.01 4.56
C SER A 137 0.45 3.73 4.09
N PHE A 138 -0.16 2.56 4.27
CA PHE A 138 0.30 1.33 3.64
C PHE A 138 -0.01 1.38 2.14
N ALA A 139 0.96 0.97 1.32
CA ALA A 139 0.82 0.88 -0.11
C ALA A 139 1.37 -0.44 -0.63
N LEU A 140 0.64 -1.05 -1.57
CA LEU A 140 1.11 -2.21 -2.33
C LEU A 140 0.88 -1.96 -3.81
N GLY A 141 1.97 -1.88 -4.58
CA GLY A 141 1.99 -1.83 -6.03
C GLY A 141 2.30 -3.20 -6.63
N LEU A 142 1.62 -3.55 -7.72
CA LEU A 142 1.83 -4.78 -8.48
C LEU A 142 1.98 -4.47 -9.96
N ALA A 143 2.97 -5.07 -10.61
CA ALA A 143 3.13 -5.12 -12.05
C ALA A 143 3.32 -6.57 -12.50
N LEU A 144 2.54 -6.96 -13.51
CA LEU A 144 2.55 -8.26 -14.14
C LEU A 144 3.09 -8.11 -15.57
N PRO A 145 3.82 -9.08 -16.12
CA PRO A 145 4.17 -9.04 -17.53
C PRO A 145 2.91 -9.28 -18.39
N THR A 146 2.98 -8.89 -19.65
CA THR A 146 1.92 -9.18 -20.64
C THR A 146 1.95 -10.65 -21.06
N ALA A 147 3.11 -11.31 -20.97
CA ALA A 147 3.27 -12.75 -21.19
C ALA A 147 2.34 -13.57 -20.28
N GLN A 148 1.43 -14.34 -20.91
CA GLN A 148 0.36 -15.07 -20.23
C GLN A 148 0.80 -16.30 -19.44
N ASN A 149 2.09 -16.65 -19.45
CA ASN A 149 2.65 -17.83 -18.76
C ASN A 149 3.70 -17.48 -17.70
N SER A 150 3.90 -16.19 -17.41
CA SER A 150 4.83 -15.79 -16.35
C SER A 150 4.29 -16.21 -14.99
N THR A 151 5.12 -16.93 -14.24
CA THR A 151 4.91 -17.27 -12.83
C THR A 151 5.37 -16.16 -11.89
N SER A 152 5.87 -15.04 -12.42
CA SER A 152 6.53 -13.98 -11.64
C SER A 152 5.84 -12.63 -11.80
N PHE A 153 5.95 -11.79 -10.78
CA PHE A 153 5.46 -10.40 -10.80
C PHE A 153 6.43 -9.46 -10.07
N LEU A 154 6.34 -8.17 -10.37
CA LEU A 154 7.04 -7.10 -9.67
C LEU A 154 6.11 -6.50 -8.61
N GLY A 155 6.61 -6.34 -7.40
CA GLY A 155 5.90 -5.71 -6.29
C GLY A 155 6.64 -4.49 -5.75
N GLN A 156 5.89 -3.53 -5.21
CA GLN A 156 6.42 -2.50 -4.32
C GLN A 156 5.55 -2.46 -3.06
N MET A 157 6.15 -2.67 -1.89
CA MET A 157 5.49 -2.43 -0.61
C MET A 157 6.06 -1.16 0.00
N SER A 158 5.21 -0.24 0.47
CA SER A 158 5.64 0.98 1.16
C SER A 158 4.75 1.24 2.38
N PHE A 159 5.36 1.52 3.53
CA PHE A 159 4.62 1.77 4.76
C PHE A 159 5.43 2.59 5.78
N PRO A 160 4.75 3.30 6.69
CA PRO A 160 5.40 4.02 7.77
C PRO A 160 6.02 3.07 8.80
N LEU A 161 7.13 3.51 9.39
CA LEU A 161 7.78 2.89 10.54
C LEU A 161 7.63 3.79 11.77
N ALA A 162 7.76 3.21 12.95
CA ALA A 162 7.85 3.94 14.20
C ALA A 162 9.27 3.80 14.75
N ASN A 163 10.08 4.86 14.65
CA ASN A 163 11.47 4.87 15.12
C ASN A 163 12.32 3.72 14.52
N GLY A 164 12.19 3.51 13.20
CA GLY A 164 12.94 2.49 12.47
C GLY A 164 12.45 1.07 12.68
N VAL A 165 11.31 0.87 13.35
CA VAL A 165 10.71 -0.46 13.55
C VAL A 165 9.28 -0.54 13.03
N GLY A 166 8.83 -1.77 12.77
CA GLY A 166 7.53 -2.08 12.18
C GLY A 166 7.68 -3.13 11.09
N TRP A 167 6.55 -3.63 10.62
CA TRP A 167 6.49 -4.58 9.52
C TRP A 167 5.21 -4.41 8.72
N GLY A 168 5.29 -4.69 7.42
CA GLY A 168 4.16 -4.71 6.50
C GLY A 168 4.07 -6.06 5.80
N ALA A 169 2.87 -6.48 5.44
CA ALA A 169 2.67 -7.71 4.72
C ALA A 169 1.58 -7.60 3.65
N MET A 170 1.70 -8.44 2.63
CA MET A 170 0.67 -8.68 1.62
C MET A 170 0.29 -10.15 1.60
N GLY A 171 -0.95 -10.45 1.26
CA GLY A 171 -1.46 -11.81 1.07
C GLY A 171 -2.15 -11.96 -0.28
N PHE A 172 -2.07 -13.17 -0.85
CA PHE A 172 -2.69 -13.51 -2.13
C PHE A 172 -4.21 -13.67 -2.06
N THR A 173 -4.76 -13.80 -0.86
CA THR A 173 -6.20 -13.80 -0.62
C THR A 173 -6.60 -12.69 0.34
N GLY A 174 -7.90 -12.40 0.46
CA GLY A 174 -8.42 -11.39 1.39
C GLY A 174 -8.54 -11.82 2.85
N SER A 175 -8.52 -13.13 3.12
CA SER A 175 -8.54 -13.70 4.48
C SER A 175 -7.13 -13.86 5.01
N MET A 176 -6.92 -13.82 6.33
CA MET A 176 -5.64 -14.23 6.90
C MET A 176 -5.51 -15.76 6.82
N GLU A 177 -6.55 -16.49 7.21
CA GLU A 177 -6.52 -17.94 7.26
C GLU A 177 -6.40 -18.57 5.87
N GLY A 178 -5.44 -19.50 5.75
CA GLY A 178 -5.08 -20.18 4.51
C GLY A 178 -4.24 -19.35 3.52
N ASN A 179 -3.92 -18.10 3.86
CA ASN A 179 -3.27 -17.17 2.94
C ASN A 179 -1.77 -17.43 2.78
N PHE A 180 -1.27 -17.25 1.57
CA PHE A 180 0.16 -17.16 1.29
C PHE A 180 0.59 -15.68 1.36
N ILE A 181 1.50 -15.41 2.29
CA ILE A 181 1.81 -14.06 2.76
C ILE A 181 3.28 -13.75 2.45
N LEU A 182 3.56 -12.53 2.00
CA LEU A 182 4.91 -11.96 2.00
C LEU A 182 4.95 -10.84 3.05
N ALA A 183 5.76 -11.02 4.09
CA ALA A 183 6.02 -10.04 5.13
C ALA A 183 7.40 -9.39 4.94
N VAL A 184 7.51 -8.10 5.25
CA VAL A 184 8.71 -7.27 5.03
C VAL A 184 8.93 -6.35 6.23
N TRP A 185 10.18 -6.22 6.69
CA TRP A 185 10.56 -5.35 7.82
C TRP A 185 12.04 -4.93 7.77
N PRO A 186 12.46 -3.89 8.51
CA PRO A 186 13.88 -3.53 8.67
C PRO A 186 14.68 -4.65 9.33
N ASP A 187 15.85 -5.00 8.80
CA ASP A 187 16.67 -6.11 9.30
C ASP A 187 17.44 -5.82 10.61
N GLY A 188 17.42 -4.57 11.07
CA GLY A 188 18.17 -4.09 12.24
C GLY A 188 19.64 -3.72 11.95
N ALA A 189 20.10 -3.88 10.72
CA ALA A 189 21.43 -3.55 10.22
C ALA A 189 21.42 -2.50 9.09
N GLY A 190 20.27 -1.86 8.86
CA GLY A 190 20.08 -0.83 7.82
C GLY A 190 19.60 -1.36 6.47
N GLY A 191 19.28 -2.66 6.39
CA GLY A 191 18.66 -3.30 5.25
C GLY A 191 17.21 -3.74 5.52
N VAL A 192 16.74 -4.67 4.71
CA VAL A 192 15.36 -5.16 4.73
C VAL A 192 15.38 -6.69 4.74
N THR A 193 14.61 -7.29 5.65
CA THR A 193 14.29 -8.71 5.65
C THR A 193 12.91 -8.90 5.02
N ALA A 194 12.75 -9.97 4.24
CA ALA A 194 11.48 -10.40 3.70
C ALA A 194 11.28 -11.91 3.95
N SER A 195 10.04 -12.33 4.17
CA SER A 195 9.72 -13.71 4.53
C SER A 195 8.38 -14.12 3.95
N PHE A 196 8.37 -15.26 3.25
CA PHE A 196 7.13 -15.89 2.86
C PHE A 196 6.57 -16.70 4.02
N ARG A 197 5.28 -16.60 4.24
CA ARG A 197 4.57 -17.24 5.35
C ARG A 197 3.26 -17.84 4.87
N GLN A 198 2.76 -18.79 5.63
CA GLN A 198 1.41 -19.31 5.40
C GLN A 198 0.66 -19.41 6.71
N ALA A 199 -0.44 -18.68 6.80
CA ALA A 199 -1.34 -18.75 7.94
C ALA A 199 -2.29 -19.92 7.71
N THR A 200 -2.36 -20.88 8.65
CA THR A 200 -3.38 -21.94 8.64
C THR A 200 -4.45 -21.72 9.71
N ASN A 201 -4.30 -20.64 10.48
CA ASN A 201 -5.18 -20.12 11.52
C ASN A 201 -4.84 -18.64 11.74
N GLU A 202 -5.37 -18.00 12.80
CA GLU A 202 -5.11 -16.59 13.15
C GLU A 202 -3.86 -16.36 14.03
N ASP A 203 -3.02 -17.37 14.24
CA ASP A 203 -1.76 -17.22 14.97
C ASP A 203 -0.65 -16.64 14.07
N ASP A 204 0.55 -16.39 14.65
CA ASP A 204 1.72 -15.93 13.89
C ASP A 204 2.05 -16.90 12.74
N PRO A 205 1.95 -16.47 11.48
CA PRO A 205 2.09 -17.37 10.36
C PRO A 205 3.54 -17.89 10.27
N PRO A 206 3.77 -19.22 10.28
CA PRO A 206 5.12 -19.76 10.15
C PRO A 206 5.71 -19.42 8.78
N GLU A 207 7.04 -19.26 8.74
CA GLU A 207 7.79 -19.11 7.49
C GLU A 207 7.67 -20.37 6.61
N VAL A 208 7.45 -20.15 5.32
CA VAL A 208 7.43 -21.18 4.30
C VAL A 208 8.48 -20.94 3.22
N THR A 209 8.93 -22.01 2.59
CA THR A 209 9.92 -22.00 1.52
C THR A 209 9.54 -22.99 0.43
N GLY A 210 10.02 -22.75 -0.79
CA GLY A 210 9.63 -23.53 -1.97
C GLY A 210 10.37 -23.06 -3.22
N LYS A 211 9.72 -23.18 -4.39
CA LYS A 211 10.27 -22.71 -5.67
C LYS A 211 10.28 -21.18 -5.78
N PHE A 212 9.30 -20.53 -5.14
CA PHE A 212 9.15 -19.09 -5.11
C PHE A 212 10.33 -18.40 -4.41
N LYS A 213 10.67 -17.19 -4.86
CA LYS A 213 11.71 -16.35 -4.25
C LYS A 213 11.26 -14.90 -4.25
N VAL A 214 11.65 -14.19 -3.21
CA VAL A 214 11.58 -12.73 -3.19
C VAL A 214 12.99 -12.20 -3.41
N ARG A 215 13.14 -11.36 -4.43
CA ARG A 215 14.42 -10.76 -4.80
C ARG A 215 14.31 -9.24 -4.74
N PRO A 216 15.12 -8.55 -3.93
CA PRO A 216 15.10 -7.11 -3.85
C PRO A 216 15.56 -6.47 -5.16
N ILE A 217 14.92 -5.38 -5.56
CA ILE A 217 15.39 -4.50 -6.63
C ILE A 217 16.01 -3.28 -5.96
N ALA A 218 17.34 -3.30 -5.81
CA ALA A 218 18.07 -2.37 -4.95
C ALA A 218 17.72 -0.89 -5.18
N LYS A 219 17.47 -0.49 -6.43
CA LYS A 219 17.09 0.89 -6.79
C LYS A 219 15.79 1.36 -6.11
N GLY A 220 14.87 0.43 -5.84
CA GLY A 220 13.58 0.69 -5.21
C GLY A 220 13.48 0.19 -3.76
N VAL A 221 14.62 0.00 -3.08
CA VAL A 221 14.67 -0.33 -1.66
C VAL A 221 15.17 0.89 -0.88
N VAL A 222 14.34 1.37 0.05
CA VAL A 222 14.65 2.50 0.94
C VAL A 222 14.13 2.16 2.32
N VAL A 223 14.97 2.23 3.35
CA VAL A 223 14.58 2.05 4.75
C VAL A 223 15.23 3.14 5.59
N ASN A 224 14.44 3.77 6.45
CA ASN A 224 14.91 4.77 7.42
C ASN A 224 14.01 4.75 8.66
N ASP A 225 14.17 5.69 9.58
CA ASP A 225 13.42 5.68 10.85
C ASP A 225 11.91 5.89 10.70
N THR A 226 11.46 6.39 9.55
CA THR A 226 10.08 6.82 9.32
C THR A 226 9.32 5.98 8.31
N ALA A 227 10.00 5.28 7.41
CA ALA A 227 9.36 4.52 6.35
C ALA A 227 10.26 3.42 5.79
N LEU A 228 9.61 2.39 5.27
CA LEU A 228 10.22 1.35 4.45
C LEU A 228 9.51 1.33 3.10
N THR A 229 10.28 1.32 2.02
CA THR A 229 9.85 1.00 0.66
C THR A 229 10.69 -0.15 0.14
N TYR A 230 10.04 -1.20 -0.35
CA TYR A 230 10.68 -2.41 -0.82
C TYR A 230 10.09 -2.80 -2.17
N THR A 231 10.87 -2.54 -3.23
CA THR A 231 10.59 -3.01 -4.59
C THR A 231 11.26 -4.35 -4.80
N PHE A 232 10.52 -5.33 -5.32
CA PHE A 232 11.00 -6.71 -5.42
C PHE A 232 10.44 -7.42 -6.66
N LEU A 233 11.18 -8.43 -7.11
CA LEU A 233 10.66 -9.48 -7.97
C LEU A 233 10.18 -10.63 -7.09
N CYS A 234 8.92 -10.99 -7.23
CA CYS A 234 8.39 -12.25 -6.72
C CYS A 234 8.55 -13.29 -7.83
N GLU A 235 9.68 -13.98 -7.83
CA GLU A 235 10.02 -15.03 -8.80
C GLU A 235 9.23 -16.30 -8.44
N ASP A 236 8.56 -16.90 -9.41
CA ASP A 236 7.79 -18.15 -9.27
C ASP A 236 6.69 -18.12 -8.18
N CYS A 237 6.13 -16.94 -7.91
CA CYS A 237 5.11 -16.75 -6.89
C CYS A 237 3.66 -16.99 -7.37
N LEU A 238 3.40 -16.90 -8.68
CA LEU A 238 2.05 -17.09 -9.24
C LEU A 238 1.76 -18.58 -9.41
N ASP A 239 1.28 -19.18 -8.33
CA ASP A 239 0.90 -20.58 -8.25
C ASP A 239 -0.52 -20.69 -7.69
N ALA A 240 -1.40 -21.38 -8.41
CA ALA A 240 -2.78 -21.61 -7.98
C ALA A 240 -2.85 -22.38 -6.65
N ALA A 241 -1.85 -23.23 -6.35
CA ALA A 241 -1.75 -23.92 -5.07
C ALA A 241 -1.48 -22.97 -3.88
N LEU A 242 -0.97 -21.76 -4.15
CA LEU A 242 -0.71 -20.70 -3.16
C LEU A 242 -1.83 -19.65 -3.11
N GLY A 243 -2.88 -19.81 -3.92
CA GLY A 243 -4.07 -18.94 -3.92
C GLY A 243 -4.14 -17.92 -5.06
N LEU A 244 -3.04 -17.71 -5.79
CA LEU A 244 -3.02 -16.79 -6.94
C LEU A 244 -2.19 -17.38 -8.08
N GLY A 245 -2.86 -18.06 -9.01
CA GLY A 245 -2.25 -18.59 -10.23
C GLY A 245 -2.21 -17.58 -11.37
N VAL A 246 -1.53 -17.98 -12.45
CA VAL A 246 -1.39 -17.18 -13.67
C VAL A 246 -2.74 -16.86 -14.31
N GLU A 247 -3.69 -17.79 -14.25
CA GLU A 247 -5.05 -17.64 -14.81
C GLU A 247 -5.82 -16.49 -14.15
N GLN A 248 -5.68 -16.33 -12.82
CA GLN A 248 -6.32 -15.26 -12.05
C GLN A 248 -5.78 -13.87 -12.41
N THR A 249 -4.60 -13.78 -13.04
CA THR A 249 -4.00 -12.47 -13.42
C THR A 249 -4.69 -11.79 -14.61
N ALA A 250 -5.65 -12.48 -15.25
CA ALA A 250 -6.48 -11.93 -16.31
C ALA A 250 -7.75 -11.21 -15.81
N ALA A 251 -7.99 -11.19 -14.50
CA ALA A 251 -9.18 -10.62 -13.87
C ALA A 251 -8.82 -9.73 -12.67
N ASP A 252 -9.84 -9.33 -11.91
CA ASP A 252 -9.65 -8.76 -10.58
C ASP A 252 -9.53 -9.90 -9.55
N ALA A 253 -8.74 -9.70 -8.50
CA ALA A 253 -8.57 -10.66 -7.41
C ALA A 253 -8.68 -9.95 -6.05
N VAL A 254 -9.27 -10.62 -5.06
CA VAL A 254 -9.27 -10.11 -3.68
C VAL A 254 -7.96 -10.50 -3.00
N MET A 255 -7.21 -9.51 -2.55
CA MET A 255 -5.92 -9.66 -1.87
C MET A 255 -5.99 -9.02 -0.47
N GLY A 256 -5.02 -9.36 0.37
CA GLY A 256 -4.96 -8.91 1.75
C GLY A 256 -3.71 -8.07 2.03
N TRP A 257 -3.78 -7.26 3.08
CA TRP A 257 -2.61 -6.55 3.63
C TRP A 257 -2.67 -6.50 5.15
N ALA A 258 -1.52 -6.26 5.76
CA ALA A 258 -1.36 -6.09 7.21
C ALA A 258 -0.20 -5.15 7.53
N LEU A 259 -0.30 -4.42 8.64
CA LEU A 259 0.70 -3.46 9.10
C LEU A 259 0.81 -3.46 10.64
N SER A 260 2.04 -3.43 11.12
CA SER A 260 2.39 -3.20 12.52
C SER A 260 3.49 -2.14 12.66
N HIS A 261 3.45 -1.38 13.75
CA HIS A 261 4.56 -0.52 14.16
C HIS A 261 5.39 -1.16 15.28
N LYS A 262 5.10 -2.41 15.66
CA LYS A 262 5.88 -3.14 16.66
C LYS A 262 7.14 -3.71 16.02
N ALA A 263 8.21 -3.74 16.80
CA ALA A 263 9.45 -4.35 16.38
C ALA A 263 9.28 -5.87 16.22
N VAL A 264 9.80 -6.39 15.11
CA VAL A 264 9.97 -7.83 14.89
C VAL A 264 11.11 -8.31 15.80
N GLN A 265 10.90 -9.42 16.52
CA GLN A 265 11.94 -9.98 17.39
C GLN A 265 13.02 -10.64 16.53
N ASN A 266 14.30 -10.38 16.79
CA ASN A 266 15.42 -10.87 15.97
C ASN A 266 15.25 -10.51 14.48
N PRO A 267 15.27 -9.21 14.11
CA PRO A 267 14.86 -8.74 12.79
C PRO A 267 15.66 -9.28 11.60
N ALA A 268 16.87 -9.80 11.84
CA ALA A 268 17.67 -10.49 10.82
C ALA A 268 17.22 -11.93 10.53
N ASP A 269 16.34 -12.53 11.34
CA ASP A 269 15.80 -13.89 11.14
C ASP A 269 14.47 -13.83 10.36
N PRO A 270 14.40 -14.34 9.12
CA PRO A 270 13.15 -14.41 8.34
C PRO A 270 12.04 -15.23 9.03
N GLY A 271 12.42 -16.14 9.94
CA GLY A 271 11.52 -16.94 10.76
C GLY A 271 11.11 -16.29 12.09
N ALA A 272 11.40 -15.00 12.27
CA ALA A 272 11.05 -14.22 13.46
C ALA A 272 9.55 -14.21 13.76
N PHE A 273 9.19 -13.99 15.01
CA PHE A 273 7.79 -13.72 15.38
C PHE A 273 7.41 -12.27 15.00
N LEU A 274 6.33 -12.08 14.24
CA LEU A 274 5.86 -10.76 13.80
C LEU A 274 4.94 -10.11 14.83
N GLY A 275 4.13 -10.91 15.52
CA GLY A 275 3.08 -10.40 16.40
C GLY A 275 1.88 -9.85 15.63
N PHE A 276 0.97 -9.16 16.33
CA PHE A 276 -0.28 -8.68 15.75
C PHE A 276 -0.10 -7.41 14.91
N HIS A 277 -0.78 -7.32 13.76
CA HIS A 277 -0.83 -6.14 12.89
C HIS A 277 -1.76 -5.05 13.43
N GLU A 278 -1.34 -4.38 14.49
CA GLU A 278 -2.13 -3.41 15.26
C GLU A 278 -2.31 -2.04 14.60
N ARG A 279 -1.79 -1.82 13.39
CA ARG A 279 -1.96 -0.54 12.68
C ARG A 279 -3.02 -0.61 11.61
N GLY A 280 -3.30 -1.80 11.10
CA GLY A 280 -4.36 -2.03 10.14
C GLY A 280 -4.13 -3.28 9.32
N PHE A 281 -5.22 -3.81 8.82
CA PHE A 281 -5.27 -4.97 7.95
C PHE A 281 -6.59 -4.95 7.19
N GLY A 282 -6.73 -5.83 6.20
CA GLY A 282 -8.01 -6.12 5.57
C GLY A 282 -7.87 -6.51 4.10
N PRO A 283 -8.99 -6.89 3.47
CA PRO A 283 -9.01 -7.18 2.04
C PRO A 283 -9.06 -5.89 1.22
N PHE A 284 -8.67 -5.99 -0.04
CA PHE A 284 -8.89 -5.02 -1.11
C PHE A 284 -9.01 -5.76 -2.45
N THR A 285 -9.53 -5.10 -3.48
CA THR A 285 -9.63 -5.67 -4.83
C THR A 285 -8.45 -5.21 -5.69
N ALA A 286 -7.58 -6.15 -6.05
CA ALA A 286 -6.48 -5.95 -6.97
C ALA A 286 -6.95 -6.09 -8.42
N ARG A 287 -6.80 -5.03 -9.21
CA ARG A 287 -7.14 -5.02 -10.64
C ARG A 287 -6.01 -5.62 -11.48
N LEU A 288 -5.79 -6.94 -11.36
CA LEU A 288 -4.61 -7.61 -11.94
C LEU A 288 -4.57 -7.54 -13.47
N ALA A 289 -5.74 -7.60 -14.13
CA ALA A 289 -5.85 -7.39 -15.56
C ALA A 289 -5.31 -6.02 -16.02
N GLN A 290 -5.37 -5.00 -15.16
CA GLN A 290 -4.90 -3.64 -15.42
C GLN A 290 -3.47 -3.40 -14.91
N ALA A 291 -2.86 -4.39 -14.27
CA ALA A 291 -1.50 -4.32 -13.73
C ALA A 291 -0.43 -4.78 -14.74
N LYS A 292 -0.79 -4.89 -16.03
CA LYS A 292 0.11 -5.34 -17.07
C LYS A 292 1.10 -4.24 -17.44
N ALA A 293 2.38 -4.51 -17.23
CA ALA A 293 3.49 -3.67 -17.67
C ALA A 293 4.04 -4.17 -19.02
N PRO A 294 4.54 -3.27 -19.89
CA PRO A 294 5.24 -3.68 -21.11
C PRO A 294 6.36 -4.67 -20.80
N ASP A 295 6.47 -5.74 -21.58
CA ASP A 295 7.40 -6.85 -21.30
C ASP A 295 8.86 -6.40 -21.28
N ASP A 296 9.26 -5.47 -22.14
CA ASP A 296 10.61 -4.90 -22.17
C ASP A 296 10.93 -4.15 -20.86
N VAL A 297 9.98 -3.35 -20.35
CA VAL A 297 10.11 -2.65 -19.08
C VAL A 297 10.12 -3.64 -17.91
N PHE A 298 9.18 -4.59 -17.88
CA PHE A 298 9.11 -5.61 -16.84
C PHE A 298 10.41 -6.42 -16.78
N ASN A 299 10.86 -6.95 -17.92
CA ASN A 299 12.04 -7.81 -18.00
C ASN A 299 13.32 -7.05 -17.63
N ALA A 300 13.46 -5.78 -18.03
CA ALA A 300 14.60 -4.96 -17.65
C ALA A 300 14.67 -4.78 -16.11
N VAL A 301 13.53 -4.51 -15.47
CA VAL A 301 13.46 -4.35 -14.02
C VAL A 301 13.67 -5.68 -13.30
N ALA A 302 13.03 -6.76 -13.76
CA ALA A 302 13.20 -8.10 -13.21
C ALA A 302 14.65 -8.61 -13.32
N ALA A 303 15.34 -8.32 -14.43
CA ALA A 303 16.75 -8.65 -14.61
C ALA A 303 17.70 -7.92 -13.65
N SER A 304 17.27 -6.79 -13.09
CA SER A 304 18.03 -6.04 -12.08
C SER A 304 17.85 -6.57 -10.65
N ALA A 305 16.96 -7.56 -10.45
CA ALA A 305 16.69 -8.12 -9.15
C ALA A 305 17.92 -8.84 -8.58
N GLY A 306 18.22 -8.57 -7.32
CA GLY A 306 19.36 -9.12 -6.59
C GLY A 306 19.22 -10.61 -6.26
N ALA A 307 20.09 -11.08 -5.37
CA ALA A 307 20.02 -12.46 -4.88
C ALA A 307 18.70 -12.70 -4.11
N PRO A 308 18.14 -13.92 -4.18
CA PRO A 308 16.99 -14.31 -3.37
C PRO A 308 17.25 -14.11 -1.88
N VAL A 309 16.27 -13.54 -1.16
CA VAL A 309 16.30 -13.53 0.30
C VAL A 309 16.29 -14.98 0.79
N GLN A 310 17.23 -15.31 1.68
CA GLN A 310 17.40 -16.67 2.18
C GLN A 310 16.32 -16.97 3.21
N SER A 311 15.77 -18.19 3.16
CA SER A 311 14.86 -18.67 4.20
C SER A 311 15.59 -19.02 5.49
N SER A 312 14.91 -18.95 6.63
CA SER A 312 15.47 -19.48 7.88
C SER A 312 15.55 -21.01 7.85
N ARG A 313 16.33 -21.58 8.77
CA ARG A 313 16.41 -23.04 8.97
C ARG A 313 15.09 -23.66 9.47
N LYS A 314 14.15 -22.84 9.93
CA LYS A 314 12.86 -23.29 10.46
C LYS A 314 11.74 -23.23 9.41
N ALA A 315 12.03 -22.69 8.22
CA ALA A 315 11.07 -22.61 7.13
C ALA A 315 10.56 -24.00 6.74
N ARG A 316 9.28 -24.09 6.42
CA ARG A 316 8.61 -25.35 6.05
C ARG A 316 8.10 -25.29 4.63
N ALA A 317 7.71 -26.43 4.05
CA ALA A 317 6.97 -26.40 2.80
C ALA A 317 5.59 -25.75 3.03
N PRO A 318 5.06 -24.97 2.08
CA PRO A 318 3.67 -24.51 2.13
C PRO A 318 2.72 -25.71 2.02
N THR A 319 1.56 -25.59 2.65
CA THR A 319 0.40 -26.48 2.47
C THR A 319 -0.38 -26.04 1.23
N PRO A 320 -0.40 -26.82 0.14
CA PRO A 320 -1.18 -26.49 -1.05
C PRO A 320 -2.66 -26.34 -0.73
N GLY A 321 -3.31 -25.30 -1.26
CA GLY A 321 -4.77 -25.14 -1.15
C GLY A 321 -5.29 -24.69 0.21
N ALA A 322 -4.43 -24.29 1.16
CA ALA A 322 -4.85 -23.92 2.51
C ALA A 322 -5.95 -22.82 2.54
N PHE A 323 -5.94 -21.93 1.55
CA PHE A 323 -6.92 -20.85 1.37
C PHE A 323 -8.37 -21.32 1.16
N GLN A 324 -8.57 -22.59 0.77
CA GLN A 324 -9.91 -23.14 0.56
C GLN A 324 -10.64 -23.45 1.88
N ASN A 325 -9.90 -23.64 2.97
CA ASN A 325 -10.45 -24.02 4.27
C ASN A 325 -10.84 -22.79 5.13
N GLY A 326 -10.34 -21.60 4.81
CA GLY A 326 -10.53 -20.36 5.59
C GLY A 326 -11.76 -19.53 5.20
N SER A 327 -12.73 -20.11 4.47
CA SER A 327 -13.99 -19.45 4.09
C SER A 327 -15.13 -19.77 5.07
N GLY A 328 -14.82 -19.91 6.35
CA GLY A 328 -15.84 -20.04 7.39
C GLY A 328 -16.58 -18.72 7.55
N ASP A 329 -17.78 -18.63 6.98
CA ASP A 329 -18.76 -17.58 7.29
C ASP A 329 -18.96 -17.52 8.81
N GLU A 330 -18.44 -16.48 9.47
CA GLU A 330 -18.94 -16.07 10.79
C GLU A 330 -20.36 -15.50 10.60
N SER A 331 -21.34 -16.40 10.51
CA SER A 331 -22.75 -16.06 10.68
C SER A 331 -23.00 -15.76 12.16
N ASP A 332 -22.97 -14.48 12.50
CA ASP A 332 -23.49 -13.94 13.75
C ASP A 332 -24.99 -14.29 13.92
N GLY A 333 -25.27 -15.17 14.88
CA GLY A 333 -26.38 -14.97 15.83
C GLY A 333 -27.73 -15.65 15.55
N LYS A 334 -28.00 -16.74 16.30
CA LYS A 334 -29.08 -16.72 17.32
C LYS A 334 -28.92 -17.85 18.34
N SER A 335 -28.31 -17.54 19.49
CA SER A 335 -28.49 -18.34 20.69
C SER A 335 -29.89 -18.08 21.26
N GLY A 336 -30.84 -18.97 20.93
CA GLY A 336 -32.12 -19.08 21.63
C GLY A 336 -31.99 -20.09 22.75
N ASN A 337 -31.62 -19.61 23.93
CA ASN A 337 -31.61 -20.39 25.17
C ASN A 337 -33.04 -20.34 25.73
N GLU A 338 -33.80 -21.43 25.63
CA GLU A 338 -35.03 -21.58 26.41
C GLU A 338 -34.93 -22.85 27.25
N LYS A 339 -34.85 -22.57 28.56
CA LYS A 339 -34.84 -23.53 29.65
C LYS A 339 -36.21 -24.20 29.68
N ASP A 340 -36.25 -25.52 29.78
CA ASP A 340 -37.33 -26.12 30.55
C ASP A 340 -36.80 -27.18 31.52
N LYS A 341 -37.01 -26.86 32.79
CA LYS A 341 -36.85 -27.75 33.92
C LYS A 341 -38.07 -28.65 33.90
N ASN A 342 -37.90 -29.96 33.95
CA ASN A 342 -38.88 -30.74 34.69
C ASN A 342 -38.24 -31.78 35.59
N LYS A 343 -38.60 -31.63 36.86
CA LYS A 343 -38.26 -32.49 37.99
C LYS A 343 -39.11 -33.75 37.92
N GLY A 344 -38.51 -34.83 38.42
CA GLY A 344 -39.08 -36.03 39.04
C GLY A 344 -40.58 -36.26 39.01
N LYS A 345 -40.93 -37.49 38.65
CA LYS A 345 -41.88 -38.30 39.41
C LYS A 345 -41.52 -39.77 39.26
N ASP A 346 -41.14 -40.34 40.40
CA ASP A 346 -41.33 -41.75 40.72
C ASP A 346 -42.80 -42.11 40.49
N ASP A 347 -43.08 -43.29 39.96
CA ASP A 347 -44.25 -44.08 40.32
C ASP A 347 -43.94 -45.56 39.99
N ASN A 348 -43.78 -46.33 41.07
CA ASN A 348 -44.00 -47.77 41.08
C ASN A 348 -45.48 -48.01 40.78
N ASP A 349 -45.80 -49.01 39.96
CA ASP A 349 -46.97 -49.84 40.22
C ASP A 349 -46.80 -51.23 39.58
N SER A 350 -46.83 -52.21 40.47
CA SER A 350 -47.16 -53.60 40.24
C SER A 350 -48.67 -53.74 40.07
N ASP A 351 -49.15 -54.49 39.07
CA ASP A 351 -50.14 -55.55 39.30
C ASP A 351 -50.46 -56.34 38.01
N SER A 352 -50.41 -57.68 38.18
CA SER A 352 -51.32 -58.74 37.74
C SER A 352 -52.21 -58.55 36.49
N ASP A 353 -51.99 -59.35 35.45
CA ASP A 353 -52.77 -60.59 35.15
C ASP A 353 -52.08 -61.44 34.06
#